data_AF-A0A175XYL2-F1
#
_entry.id   AF-A0A175XYL2-F1
#
_cell.length_a   1.000
_cell.length_b   1.000
_cell.length_c   1.000
_cell.angle_alpha   90.00
_cell.angle_beta   90.00
_cell.angle_gamma   90.00
#
_symmetry.space_group_name_H-M   'P 1'
#
loop_
_entity.id
_entity.type
_entity.pdbx_description
1 polymer ?
#
loop_
_entity_poly.entity_id
_entity_poly.type
_entity_poly.pdbx_seq_one_letter_code
_entity_poly.pdbx_strand_id
1 'polypeptide(L)'
;MPALFRPSSAERRRIREAAAREARMEVRFVVLQLGQRRSLTGRGSALNIAQISDDPAFADTDFDDEYAPWSAFADGVALTEEGKGIFDLAIRRRGDPDHDLQGHVTVYVTNRQVVRVCSCDTEY
;
A
#
# COMPACT_ATOMS: atom_id res chain seq x y z
N MET A 1 8.63 -3.48 20.69
CA MET A 1 7.49 -3.56 19.76
C MET A 1 7.73 -2.57 18.63
N PRO A 2 7.59 -2.97 17.35
CA PRO A 2 7.79 -2.08 16.22
C PRO A 2 6.81 -0.91 16.29
N ALA A 3 7.26 0.26 15.85
CA ALA A 3 6.42 1.45 15.85
C ALA A 3 5.23 1.28 14.88
N LEU A 4 4.03 1.63 15.33
CA LEU A 4 2.85 1.63 14.47
C LEU A 4 2.70 2.99 13.78
N PHE A 5 2.48 2.96 12.47
CA PHE A 5 2.03 4.12 11.70
C PHE A 5 0.51 4.08 11.54
N ARG A 6 -0.13 5.22 11.81
CA ARG A 6 -1.56 5.44 11.58
C ARG A 6 -1.70 6.74 10.80
N PRO A 7 -2.19 6.71 9.54
CA PRO A 7 -2.31 7.92 8.75
C PRO A 7 -3.36 8.85 9.37
N SER A 8 -3.00 10.13 9.51
CA SER A 8 -3.91 11.21 9.90
C SER A 8 -5.00 11.43 8.83
N SER A 9 -6.08 12.14 9.18
CA SER A 9 -7.14 12.46 8.22
C SER A 9 -6.63 13.19 6.98
N ALA A 10 -5.63 14.08 7.13
CA ALA A 10 -5.01 14.79 6.03
C ALA A 10 -4.20 13.86 5.11
N GLU A 11 -3.43 12.92 5.68
CA GLU A 11 -2.68 11.94 4.91
C GLU A 11 -3.61 10.95 4.18
N ARG A 12 -4.67 10.48 4.85
CA ARG A 12 -5.70 9.63 4.24
C ARG A 12 -6.34 10.32 3.03
N ARG A 13 -6.64 11.62 3.14
CA ARG A 13 -7.17 12.42 2.03
C ARG A 13 -6.14 12.51 0.90
N ARG A 14 -4.89 12.85 1.19
CA ARG A 14 -3.81 12.95 0.20
C ARG A 14 -3.60 11.66 -0.57
N ILE A 15 -3.59 10.52 0.11
CA ILE A 15 -3.44 9.19 -0.51
C ILE A 15 -4.63 8.91 -1.45
N ARG A 16 -5.86 9.18 -1.01
CA ARG A 16 -7.05 8.98 -1.84
C ARG A 16 -7.09 9.92 -3.05
N GLU A 17 -6.64 11.16 -2.92
CA GLU A 17 -6.54 12.10 -4.04
C GLU A 17 -5.48 11.67 -5.06
N ALA A 18 -4.34 11.13 -4.60
CA ALA A 18 -3.32 10.57 -5.48
C ALA A 18 -3.87 9.35 -6.24
N ALA A 19 -4.54 8.44 -5.54
CA ALA A 19 -5.17 7.27 -6.16
C ALA A 19 -6.29 7.63 -7.14
N ALA A 20 -7.11 8.63 -6.82
CA ALA A 20 -8.15 9.13 -7.71
C ALA A 20 -7.57 9.67 -9.02
N ARG A 21 -6.45 10.40 -8.93
CA ARG A 21 -5.73 10.92 -10.09
C ARG A 21 -5.15 9.81 -10.94
N GLU A 22 -4.48 8.85 -10.29
CA GLU A 22 -3.88 7.69 -10.94
C GLU A 22 -4.92 6.90 -11.73
N ALA A 23 -6.01 6.50 -11.07
CA ALA A 23 -7.06 5.71 -11.70
C ALA A 23 -8.08 6.55 -12.50
N ARG A 24 -7.76 7.82 -12.76
CA ARG A 24 -8.59 8.79 -13.53
C ARG A 24 -10.07 8.78 -13.14
N MET A 25 -10.34 8.77 -11.83
CA MET A 25 -11.70 8.68 -11.28
C MET A 25 -11.95 9.71 -10.18
N GLU A 26 -13.22 9.94 -9.84
CA GLU A 26 -13.54 10.76 -8.68
C GLU A 26 -13.20 10.02 -7.37
N VAL A 27 -12.70 10.76 -6.38
CA VAL A 27 -12.29 10.24 -5.06
C VAL A 27 -13.36 9.36 -4.39
N ARG A 28 -14.64 9.67 -4.58
CA ARG A 28 -15.76 8.91 -3.98
C ARG A 28 -15.87 7.47 -4.50
N PHE A 29 -15.35 7.20 -5.70
CA PHE A 29 -15.36 5.88 -6.32
C PHE A 29 -14.10 5.08 -6.03
N VAL A 30 -13.07 5.67 -5.40
CA VAL A 30 -11.83 4.97 -5.07
C VAL A 30 -12.02 4.03 -3.88
N VAL A 31 -11.74 2.76 -4.10
CA VAL A 31 -11.50 1.76 -3.07
C VAL A 31 -10.00 1.47 -3.04
N LEU A 32 -9.41 1.52 -1.85
CA LEU A 32 -8.00 1.18 -1.62
C LEU A 32 -7.92 -0.15 -0.90
N GLN A 33 -6.96 -0.97 -1.28
CA GLN A 33 -6.62 -2.17 -0.54
C GLN A 33 -5.10 -2.25 -0.43
N LEU A 34 -4.62 -2.70 0.72
CA LEU A 34 -3.20 -2.78 1.02
C LEU A 34 -2.64 -4.06 0.42
N GLY A 35 -1.66 -3.87 -0.44
CA GLY A 35 -0.91 -4.94 -1.08
C GLY A 35 -0.02 -5.67 -0.10
N GLN A 36 0.15 -6.96 -0.36
CA GLN A 36 0.98 -7.84 0.42
C GLN A 36 2.03 -8.45 -0.50
N ARG A 37 3.30 -8.43 -0.09
CA ARG A 37 4.37 -9.12 -0.79
C ARG A 37 4.51 -10.51 -0.23
N ARG A 38 4.46 -11.51 -1.09
CA ARG A 38 4.65 -12.92 -0.71
C ARG A 38 6.01 -13.39 -1.19
N SER A 39 6.73 -14.08 -0.31
CA SER A 39 7.97 -14.76 -0.70
C SER A 39 7.64 -15.98 -1.55
N LEU A 40 8.23 -16.06 -2.74
CA LEU A 40 8.08 -17.22 -3.63
C LEU A 40 8.87 -18.45 -3.14
N THR A 41 9.76 -18.26 -2.17
CA THR A 41 10.52 -19.34 -1.53
C THR A 41 9.80 -19.91 -0.29
N GLY A 42 8.57 -19.45 0.01
CA GLY A 42 7.67 -20.07 0.99
C GLY A 42 7.76 -19.53 2.42
N ARG A 43 8.41 -18.39 2.65
CA ARG A 43 8.65 -17.83 4.01
C ARG A 43 7.59 -16.87 4.55
N GLY A 44 6.42 -16.82 3.90
CA GLY A 44 5.29 -16.01 4.31
C GLY A 44 5.18 -14.72 3.51
N SER A 45 4.64 -13.68 4.14
CA SER A 45 4.21 -12.47 3.45
C SER A 45 4.28 -11.23 4.33
N ALA A 46 4.45 -10.06 3.71
CA ALA A 46 4.69 -8.79 4.38
C ALA A 46 3.91 -7.63 3.73
N LEU A 47 3.31 -6.79 4.57
CA LEU A 47 2.61 -5.57 4.13
C LEU A 47 3.57 -4.38 3.98
N ASN A 48 4.62 -4.32 4.81
CA ASN A 48 5.62 -3.27 4.77
C ASN A 48 6.86 -3.78 4.01
N ILE A 49 7.06 -3.29 2.80
CA ILE A 49 8.16 -3.71 1.92
C ILE A 49 9.51 -3.33 2.54
N ALA A 50 9.57 -2.24 3.32
CA ALA A 50 10.80 -1.85 4.00
C ALA A 50 11.27 -2.85 5.08
N GLN A 51 10.39 -3.73 5.58
CA GLN A 51 10.79 -4.76 6.55
C GLN A 51 11.48 -5.96 5.90
N ILE A 52 11.27 -6.15 4.60
CA ILE A 52 11.77 -7.31 3.85
C ILE A 52 12.80 -6.93 2.80
N SER A 53 13.12 -5.64 2.64
CA SER A 53 13.99 -5.14 1.56
C SER A 53 15.40 -5.73 1.60
N ASP A 54 15.91 -6.02 2.80
CA ASP A 54 17.24 -6.60 3.01
C ASP A 54 17.16 -8.09 3.40
N ASP A 55 15.98 -8.72 3.38
CA ASP A 55 15.80 -10.13 3.71
C ASP A 55 16.02 -11.01 2.47
N PRO A 56 17.07 -11.85 2.41
CA PRO A 56 17.30 -12.75 1.27
C PRO A 56 16.15 -13.72 1.00
N ALA A 57 15.31 -14.02 2.00
CA ALA A 57 14.09 -14.82 1.82
C ALA A 57 13.06 -14.16 0.89
N PHE A 58 13.15 -12.83 0.75
CA PHE A 58 12.31 -12.00 -0.08
C PHE A 58 13.11 -11.43 -1.27
N ALA A 59 14.23 -12.06 -1.64
CA ALA A 59 14.94 -11.73 -2.87
C ALA A 59 14.08 -11.99 -4.12
N ASP A 60 13.17 -12.96 -4.03
CA ASP A 60 12.15 -13.23 -5.05
C ASP A 60 10.76 -13.14 -4.42
N THR A 61 9.98 -12.17 -4.87
CA THR A 61 8.66 -11.87 -4.32
C THR A 61 7.67 -11.58 -5.43
N ASP A 62 6.43 -11.98 -5.18
CA ASP A 62 5.31 -11.58 -6.01
C ASP A 62 4.33 -10.72 -5.21
N PHE A 63 3.50 -10.00 -5.93
CA PHE A 63 2.33 -9.35 -5.36
C PHE A 63 1.29 -10.43 -5.05
N ASP A 64 0.85 -10.50 -3.80
CA ASP A 64 -0.22 -11.42 -3.42
C ASP A 64 -1.56 -10.87 -3.92
N ASP A 65 -2.41 -11.76 -4.45
CA ASP A 65 -3.79 -11.43 -4.81
C ASP A 65 -4.66 -11.23 -3.56
N GLU A 66 -4.18 -11.66 -2.39
CA GLU A 66 -4.79 -11.40 -1.10
C GLU A 66 -4.44 -9.99 -0.59
N TYR A 67 -5.35 -9.03 -0.80
CA TYR A 67 -5.20 -7.67 -0.31
C TYR A 67 -5.87 -7.46 1.05
N ALA A 68 -5.15 -6.81 1.97
CA ALA A 68 -5.73 -6.36 3.23
C ALA A 68 -6.66 -5.14 3.00
N PRO A 69 -7.75 -4.99 3.77
CA PRO A 69 -8.66 -3.87 3.61
C PRO A 69 -7.99 -2.54 3.98
N TRP A 70 -8.45 -1.42 3.41
CA TRP A 70 -7.99 -0.07 3.79
C TRP A 70 -8.08 0.20 5.30
N SER A 71 -9.04 -0.41 6.00
CA SER A 71 -9.14 -0.32 7.46
C SER A 71 -7.88 -0.82 8.16
N ALA A 72 -7.26 -1.91 7.69
CA ALA A 72 -6.01 -2.41 8.28
C ALA A 72 -4.90 -1.35 8.20
N PHE A 73 -4.78 -0.66 7.07
CA PHE A 73 -3.84 0.45 6.92
C PHE A 73 -4.19 1.65 7.81
N ALA A 74 -5.48 1.97 7.91
CA ALA A 74 -5.98 3.10 8.69
C ALA A 74 -5.86 2.89 10.22
N ASP A 75 -6.06 1.66 10.68
CA ASP A 75 -6.03 1.26 12.10
C ASP A 75 -4.60 1.05 12.60
N GLY A 76 -3.68 0.75 11.68
CA GLY A 76 -2.25 0.97 11.84
C GLY A 76 -1.40 -0.19 11.33
N VAL A 77 -0.25 0.16 10.76
CA VAL A 77 0.71 -0.79 10.17
C VAL A 77 2.06 -0.70 10.86
N ALA A 78 2.75 -1.84 10.96
CA ALA A 78 4.08 -1.90 11.55
C ALA A 78 5.13 -1.25 10.65
N LEU A 79 5.98 -0.41 11.25
CA LEU A 79 7.17 0.14 10.62
C LEU A 79 8.40 -0.75 10.91
N THR A 80 9.50 -0.48 10.21
CA THR A 80 10.82 -0.98 10.61
C THR A 80 11.24 -0.38 11.96
N GLU A 81 12.31 -0.90 12.56
CA GLU A 81 12.86 -0.35 13.81
C GLU A 81 13.32 1.11 13.66
N GLU A 82 13.80 1.48 12.46
CA GLU A 82 14.16 2.84 12.07
C GLU A 82 12.95 3.71 11.69
N GLY A 83 11.73 3.19 11.85
CA GLY A 83 10.50 3.94 11.58
C GLY A 83 10.22 4.14 10.08
N LYS A 84 10.69 3.24 9.22
CA LYS A 84 10.42 3.28 7.77
C LYS A 84 9.23 2.40 7.40
N GLY A 85 8.49 2.84 6.38
CA GLY A 85 7.37 2.10 5.81
C GLY A 85 7.26 2.32 4.31
N ILE A 86 7.08 1.24 3.56
CA ILE A 86 6.78 1.28 2.13
C ILE A 86 5.58 0.37 1.91
N PHE A 87 4.47 0.96 1.45
CA PHE A 87 3.19 0.29 1.36
C PHE A 87 2.58 0.49 -0.03
N ASP A 88 2.36 -0.62 -0.75
CA ASP A 88 1.66 -0.57 -2.02
C ASP A 88 0.15 -0.66 -1.77
N LEU A 89 -0.63 0.21 -2.41
CA LEU A 89 -2.08 0.24 -2.32
C LEU A 89 -2.68 0.01 -3.71
N ALA A 90 -3.39 -1.10 -3.87
CA ALA A 90 -4.20 -1.35 -5.06
C ALA A 90 -5.41 -0.43 -5.09
N ILE A 91 -5.74 0.07 -6.28
CA ILE A 91 -6.87 0.94 -6.55
C ILE A 91 -7.93 0.13 -7.28
N ARG A 92 -9.13 0.07 -6.72
CA ARG A 92 -10.31 -0.52 -7.36
C ARG A 92 -11.44 0.49 -7.42
N ARG A 93 -12.42 0.24 -8.30
CA ARG A 93 -13.62 1.07 -8.41
C ARG A 93 -14.71 0.57 -7.47
N ARG A 94 -15.36 1.49 -6.75
CA ARG A 94 -16.51 1.18 -5.88
C ARG A 94 -17.69 0.71 -6.73
N GLY A 95 -18.25 -0.43 -6.37
CA GLY A 95 -19.43 -1.00 -7.06
C GLY A 95 -19.10 -1.71 -8.37
N ASP A 96 -17.80 -1.92 -8.65
CA ASP A 96 -17.35 -2.72 -9.78
C ASP A 96 -17.51 -4.22 -9.45
N PRO A 97 -18.38 -4.95 -10.16
CA PRO A 97 -18.66 -6.36 -9.87
C PRO A 97 -17.49 -7.28 -10.21
N ASP A 98 -16.67 -6.89 -11.19
CA ASP A 98 -15.51 -7.65 -11.63
C ASP A 98 -14.30 -7.39 -10.73
N HIS A 99 -14.43 -6.39 -9.85
CA HIS A 99 -13.38 -5.93 -8.96
C HIS A 99 -12.11 -5.59 -9.75
N ASP A 100 -12.16 -4.96 -10.92
CA ASP A 100 -10.95 -4.76 -11.73
C ASP A 100 -9.93 -3.85 -11.04
N LEU A 101 -8.65 -4.21 -11.17
CA LEU A 101 -7.55 -3.36 -10.73
C LEU A 101 -7.45 -2.15 -11.66
N GLN A 102 -7.59 -0.95 -11.10
CA GLN A 102 -7.57 0.31 -11.83
C GLN A 102 -6.21 1.01 -11.81
N GLY A 103 -5.27 0.48 -11.01
CA GLY A 103 -3.93 1.04 -10.81
C GLY A 103 -3.42 0.78 -9.40
N HIS A 104 -2.29 1.38 -9.06
CA HIS A 104 -1.72 1.30 -7.71
C HIS A 104 -1.00 2.60 -7.33
N VAL A 105 -0.91 2.84 -6.02
CA VAL A 105 -0.05 3.89 -5.46
C VAL A 105 0.85 3.33 -4.38
N THR A 106 2.09 3.77 -4.34
CA THR A 106 3.05 3.41 -3.28
C THR A 106 3.18 4.57 -2.29
N VAL A 107 2.99 4.27 -1.01
CA VAL A 107 3.08 5.22 0.09
C VAL A 107 4.38 4.99 0.87
N TYR A 108 5.19 6.04 0.97
CA TYR A 108 6.44 6.05 1.72
C TYR A 108 6.24 6.79 3.03
N VAL A 109 6.65 6.15 4.12
CA VAL A 109 6.52 6.64 5.49
C VAL A 109 7.89 6.65 6.15
N THR A 110 8.21 7.76 6.82
CA THR A 110 9.39 7.89 7.69
C THR A 110 8.96 8.58 8.97
N ASN A 111 9.42 8.11 10.13
CA ASN A 111 9.11 8.70 11.43
C ASN A 111 7.59 8.91 11.65
N ARG A 112 6.78 7.94 11.20
CA ARG A 112 5.31 7.94 11.28
C ARG A 112 4.62 9.06 10.49
N GLN A 113 5.26 9.59 9.45
CA GLN A 113 4.67 10.58 8.54
C GLN A 113 4.79 10.13 7.09
N VAL A 114 3.75 10.38 6.29
CA VAL A 114 3.81 10.16 4.83
C VAL A 114 4.74 11.19 4.22
N VAL A 115 5.90 10.74 3.75
CA VAL A 115 6.88 11.61 3.09
C VAL A 115 6.63 11.68 1.58
N ARG A 116 6.09 10.62 0.98
CA ARG A 116 5.83 10.54 -0.47
C ARG A 116 4.66 9.60 -0.77
N VAL A 117 3.89 9.95 -1.80
CA VAL A 117 2.92 9.05 -2.44
C VAL A 117 3.26 9.07 -3.93
N CYS A 118 3.64 7.91 -4.47
CA CYS A 118 3.90 7.74 -5.89
C CYS A 118 2.71 7.06 -6.53
N SER A 119 2.27 7.57 -7.66
CA SER A 119 1.53 6.80 -8.64
C SER A 119 2.52 6.23 -9.65
N CYS A 120 2.34 4.98 -10.06
CA CYS A 120 3.04 4.48 -11.23
C CYS A 120 2.18 4.84 -12.42
N ASP A 121 2.45 5.99 -13.06
CA ASP A 121 1.83 6.32 -14.34
C ASP A 121 1.95 5.09 -15.24
N THR A 122 0.85 4.38 -15.44
CA THR A 122 0.82 3.24 -16.33
C THR A 122 0.72 3.83 -17.73
N GLU A 123 1.85 4.35 -18.23
CA GLU A 123 2.05 4.53 -19.67
C GLU A 123 2.14 3.13 -20.27
N TYR A 124 0.97 2.61 -20.67
CA TYR A 124 0.87 1.58 -21.71
C TYR A 124 0.74 2.26 -23.07
#